data_AF-A0A1C0ADB6-F1
#
_entry.id   AF-A0A1C0ADB6-F1
#
_cell.length_a   1.000
_cell.length_b   1.000
_cell.length_c   1.000
_cell.angle_alpha   90.00
_cell.angle_beta   90.00
_cell.angle_gamma   90.00
#
_symmetry.space_group_name_H-M   'P 1'
#
loop_
_entity.id
_entity.type
_entity.pdbx_description
1 polymer ?
#
loop_
_entity_poly.entity_id
_entity_poly.type
_entity_poly.pdbx_seq_one_letter_code
_entity_poly.pdbx_strand_id
1 'polypeptide(L)'
;MASTGKRYNEDFKQMIIEFYQSGKSKSELSREYGVSRTSIDNWIELYTEIDIDEDTTVTYKELLAIKKENERLQEDIMDVYLDSHKRYGAIKIHKKLSDRGWDVSIKRVQRLMKKLDIGSIVHKKFKHYPSKSDNVCGENLLERDFSTTSVNQKWVSDITYIYTIQDGWCYLASFVGLYESSKSSYLN
;
A
#
# COMPACT_ATOMS: atom_id res chain seq x y z
N MET A 1 37.83 6.09 19.16
CA MET A 1 38.39 7.27 19.84
C MET A 1 37.23 8.15 20.25
N ALA A 2 37.06 8.45 21.54
CA ALA A 2 35.92 9.22 22.03
C ALA A 2 36.13 10.71 21.75
N SER A 3 35.27 11.31 20.93
CA SER A 3 35.22 12.75 20.71
C SER A 3 34.81 13.44 22.02
N THR A 4 35.77 14.06 22.72
CA THR A 4 35.52 14.94 23.86
C THR A 4 35.03 16.29 23.36
N GLY A 5 33.83 16.33 22.79
CA GLY A 5 33.18 17.58 22.38
C GLY A 5 32.68 18.35 23.60
N LYS A 6 33.06 19.63 23.74
CA LYS A 6 32.40 20.54 24.69
C LYS A 6 30.88 20.54 24.40
N ARG A 7 30.08 20.20 25.41
CA ARG A 7 28.62 20.19 25.31
C ARG A 7 28.08 21.54 25.77
N TYR A 8 27.27 22.18 24.93
CA TYR A 8 26.64 23.46 25.22
C TYR A 8 25.14 23.26 25.45
N ASN A 9 24.58 23.97 26.43
CA ASN A 9 23.15 23.96 26.71
C ASN A 9 22.36 24.68 25.59
N GLU A 10 21.07 24.35 25.41
CA GLU A 10 20.23 24.94 24.36
C GLU A 10 20.05 26.45 24.53
N ASP A 11 19.80 26.92 25.76
CA ASP A 11 19.65 28.36 26.06
C ASP A 11 20.89 29.15 25.66
N PHE A 12 22.07 28.58 25.87
CA PHE A 12 23.33 29.20 25.49
C PHE A 12 23.50 29.27 23.97
N LYS A 13 23.07 28.24 23.23
CA LYS A 13 23.11 28.27 21.77
C LYS A 13 22.20 29.37 21.23
N GLN A 14 20.97 29.47 21.77
CA GLN A 14 20.01 30.50 21.36
C GLN A 14 20.52 31.91 21.64
N MET A 15 21.09 32.13 22.83
CA MET A 15 21.74 33.41 23.15
C MET A 15 22.82 33.80 22.13
N ILE A 16 23.66 32.85 21.68
CA ILE A 16 24.69 33.12 20.66
C ILE A 16 24.08 33.46 19.30
N ILE A 17 22.95 32.83 18.94
CA ILE A 17 22.24 33.09 17.69
C ILE A 17 21.57 34.48 17.73
N GLU A 18 20.93 34.85 18.83
CA GLU A 18 20.35 36.18 19.05
C GLU A 18 21.42 37.29 18.94
N PHE A 19 22.60 37.06 19.52
CA PHE A 19 23.71 38.01 19.37
C PHE A 19 24.21 38.12 17.93
N TYR A 20 24.19 37.02 17.17
CA TYR A 20 24.52 37.07 15.74
C TYR A 20 23.45 37.83 14.94
N GLN A 21 22.17 37.59 15.20
CA GLN A 21 21.05 38.30 14.56
C GLN A 21 21.04 39.80 14.89
N SER A 22 21.46 40.19 16.09
CA SER A 22 21.63 41.61 16.48
C SER A 22 22.88 42.29 15.90
N GLY A 23 23.70 41.56 15.11
CA GLY A 23 24.77 42.11 14.30
C GLY A 23 26.19 41.81 14.77
N LYS A 24 26.39 41.04 15.85
CA LYS A 24 27.75 40.61 16.25
C LYS A 24 28.35 39.66 15.22
N SER A 25 29.65 39.82 14.94
CA SER A 25 30.34 38.92 14.02
C SER A 25 30.63 37.57 14.66
N LYS A 26 30.63 36.49 13.86
CA LYS A 26 31.00 35.13 14.32
C LYS A 26 32.38 35.09 14.98
N SER A 27 33.30 35.91 14.48
CA SER A 27 34.66 36.09 15.00
C SER A 27 34.69 36.65 16.42
N GLU A 28 33.81 37.62 16.70
CA GLU A 28 33.67 38.28 17.98
C GLU A 28 33.03 37.36 19.01
N LEU A 29 31.93 36.71 18.63
CA LEU A 29 31.25 35.70 19.45
C LEU A 29 32.17 34.54 19.85
N SER A 30 33.00 34.09 18.90
CA SER A 30 33.99 33.04 19.16
C SER A 30 35.01 33.44 20.23
N ARG A 31 35.49 34.69 20.18
CA ARG A 31 36.48 35.24 21.12
C ARG A 31 35.89 35.52 22.49
N GLU A 32 34.70 36.11 22.55
CA GLU A 32 34.04 36.54 23.79
C GLU A 32 33.56 35.33 24.61
N TYR A 33 32.94 34.34 23.96
CA TYR A 33 32.31 33.20 24.63
C TYR A 33 33.16 31.92 24.60
N GLY A 34 34.36 31.96 23.99
CA GLY A 34 35.26 30.80 23.92
C GLY A 34 34.68 29.60 23.15
N VAL A 35 33.84 29.89 22.15
CA VAL A 35 33.17 28.89 21.29
C VAL A 35 33.90 28.84 19.94
N SER A 36 34.06 27.65 19.36
CA SER A 36 34.67 27.54 18.03
C SER A 36 33.78 28.18 16.96
N ARG A 37 34.39 28.86 15.95
CA ARG A 37 33.63 29.44 14.82
C ARG A 37 32.76 28.39 14.12
N THR A 38 33.26 27.17 13.95
CA THR A 38 32.51 26.06 13.37
C THR A 38 31.27 25.67 14.18
N SER A 39 31.34 25.71 15.52
CA SER A 39 30.16 25.47 16.37
C SER A 39 29.11 26.56 16.16
N ILE A 40 29.54 27.81 16.07
CA ILE A 40 28.66 28.96 15.82
C ILE A 40 28.03 28.84 14.42
N ASP A 41 28.81 28.50 13.39
CA ASP A 41 28.31 28.27 12.04
C ASP A 41 27.22 27.19 12.02
N ASN A 42 27.47 26.05 12.66
CA ASN A 42 26.50 24.96 12.74
C ASN A 42 25.22 25.36 13.49
N TRP A 43 25.32 26.18 14.55
CA TRP A 43 24.14 26.65 15.28
C TRP A 43 23.36 27.67 14.47
N ILE A 44 24.04 28.62 13.82
CA ILE A 44 23.37 29.55 12.92
C ILE A 44 22.60 28.74 11.87
N GLU A 45 23.23 27.76 11.21
CA GLU A 45 22.56 26.93 10.21
C GLU A 45 21.33 26.17 10.78
N LEU A 46 21.44 25.55 11.96
CA LEU A 46 20.37 24.73 12.54
C LEU A 46 19.16 25.52 13.04
N TYR A 47 19.38 26.76 13.50
CA TYR A 47 18.35 27.59 14.14
C TYR A 47 18.00 28.83 13.32
N THR A 48 18.48 28.93 12.06
CA THR A 48 17.97 29.93 11.13
C THR A 48 16.48 29.64 10.92
N GLU A 49 15.64 30.64 11.20
CA GLU A 49 14.22 30.60 10.90
C GLU A 49 14.01 30.76 9.39
N ILE A 50 13.15 29.91 8.83
CA ILE A 50 12.78 29.95 7.42
C ILE A 50 11.29 30.28 7.37
N ASP A 51 10.95 31.39 6.71
CA ASP A 51 9.57 31.79 6.48
C ASP A 51 8.95 30.87 5.42
N ILE A 52 7.94 30.10 5.82
CA ILE A 52 7.20 29.21 4.90
C ILE A 52 5.92 29.92 4.42
N ASP A 53 5.35 30.79 5.25
CA ASP A 53 4.10 31.53 5.09
C ASP A 53 4.16 32.80 5.99
N GLU A 54 3.31 33.80 5.76
CA GLU A 54 3.23 35.06 6.52
C GLU A 54 3.10 34.85 8.04
N ASP A 55 2.57 33.69 8.48
CA ASP A 55 2.33 33.37 9.88
C ASP A 55 3.03 32.05 10.34
N THR A 56 3.94 31.49 9.53
CA THR A 56 4.63 30.23 9.88
C THR A 56 6.12 30.30 9.59
N THR A 57 6.92 30.35 10.65
CA THR A 57 8.37 30.15 10.61
C THR A 57 8.71 28.75 11.12
N VAL A 58 9.69 28.11 10.49
CA VAL A 58 10.20 26.80 10.93
C VAL A 58 11.72 26.85 10.96
N THR A 59 12.31 26.26 12.00
CA THR A 59 13.76 26.15 12.09
C THR A 59 14.29 25.04 11.17
N TYR A 60 15.51 25.17 10.67
CA TYR A 60 16.13 24.11 9.86
C TYR A 60 16.20 22.77 10.61
N LYS A 61 16.43 22.80 11.93
CA LYS A 61 16.42 21.62 12.81
C LYS A 61 15.08 20.88 12.79
N GLU A 62 13.96 21.60 12.87
CA GLU A 62 12.62 21.02 12.82
C GLU A 62 12.31 20.45 11.43
N LEU A 63 12.70 21.16 10.37
CA LEU A 63 12.56 20.70 9.00
C LEU A 63 13.30 19.37 8.78
N LEU A 64 14.53 19.26 9.28
CA LEU A 64 15.32 18.04 9.18
C LEU A 64 14.70 16.87 9.96
N ALA A 65 14.14 17.15 11.15
CA ALA A 65 13.43 16.15 11.94
C ALA A 65 12.18 15.62 11.22
N ILE A 66 11.36 16.52 10.67
CA ILE A 66 10.16 16.16 9.89
C ILE A 66 10.54 15.36 8.64
N LYS A 67 11.63 15.74 7.96
CA LYS A 67 12.14 15.02 6.80
C LYS A 67 12.51 13.58 7.17
N LYS A 68 13.29 13.40 8.23
CA LYS A 68 13.71 12.09 8.72
C LYS A 68 12.54 11.22 9.17
N GLU A 69 11.55 11.81 9.83
CA GLU A 69 10.33 11.10 10.22
C GLU A 69 9.52 10.66 8.99
N ASN A 70 9.39 11.55 7.99
CA ASN A 70 8.72 11.20 6.74
C ASN A 70 9.45 10.10 5.97
N GLU A 71 10.79 10.08 5.98
CA GLU A 71 11.57 9.00 5.36
C GLU A 71 11.26 7.64 6.00
N ARG A 72 11.26 7.58 7.34
CA ARG A 72 10.87 6.36 8.08
C ARG A 72 9.44 5.92 7.78
N LEU A 73 8.52 6.88 7.76
CA LEU A 73 7.11 6.59 7.44
C LEU A 73 6.94 6.12 5.99
N GLN A 74 7.75 6.60 5.05
CA GLN A 74 7.75 6.16 3.67
C GLN A 74 8.24 4.72 3.52
N GLU A 75 9.29 4.34 4.26
CA GLU A 75 9.79 2.96 4.33
C GLU A 75 8.68 2.02 4.83
N ASP A 76 8.05 2.36 5.97
CA ASP A 76 6.96 1.54 6.53
C ASP A 76 5.73 1.45 5.59
N ILE A 77 5.37 2.55 4.91
CA ILE A 77 4.31 2.55 3.89
C ILE A 77 4.65 1.56 2.77
N MET A 78 5.90 1.56 2.30
CA MET A 78 6.35 0.70 1.22
C MET A 78 6.34 -0.77 1.64
N ASP A 79 6.79 -1.07 2.85
CA ASP A 79 6.76 -2.42 3.40
C ASP A 79 5.34 -2.97 3.45
N VAL A 80 4.39 -2.22 4.03
CA VAL A 80 2.97 -2.64 4.07
C VAL A 80 2.40 -2.80 2.66
N TYR A 81 2.78 -1.93 1.72
CA TYR A 81 2.31 -1.99 0.35
C TYR A 81 2.82 -3.26 -0.36
N LEU A 82 4.09 -3.60 -0.20
CA LEU A 82 4.70 -4.82 -0.77
C LEU A 82 4.16 -6.09 -0.11
N ASP A 83 4.03 -6.12 1.21
CA ASP A 83 3.44 -7.24 1.97
C ASP A 83 2.00 -7.52 1.52
N SER A 84 1.25 -6.48 1.15
CA SER A 84 -0.11 -6.62 0.63
C SER A 84 -0.16 -7.07 -0.84
N HIS A 85 0.97 -7.39 -1.46
CA HIS A 85 1.13 -7.59 -2.91
C HIS A 85 0.52 -6.44 -3.71
N LYS A 86 0.77 -5.19 -3.29
CA LYS A 86 0.31 -3.96 -3.95
C LYS A 86 -1.22 -3.77 -3.97
N ARG A 87 -1.98 -4.56 -3.20
CA ARG A 87 -3.46 -4.52 -3.18
C ARG A 87 -4.02 -3.46 -2.23
N TYR A 88 -3.24 -2.98 -1.28
CA TYR A 88 -3.74 -2.03 -0.28
C TYR A 88 -3.59 -0.58 -0.76
N GLY A 89 -4.67 0.17 -0.61
CA GLY A 89 -4.66 1.63 -0.74
C GLY A 89 -4.47 2.32 0.60
N ALA A 90 -4.48 3.66 0.57
CA ALA A 90 -4.17 4.51 1.74
C ALA A 90 -4.97 4.18 3.01
N ILE A 91 -6.26 3.84 2.91
CA ILE A 91 -7.08 3.49 4.08
C ILE A 91 -6.56 2.22 4.78
N LYS A 92 -6.25 1.17 4.02
CA LYS A 92 -5.78 -0.10 4.57
C LYS A 92 -4.35 -0.01 5.07
N ILE A 93 -3.52 0.75 4.35
CA ILE A 93 -2.14 1.05 4.78
C ILE A 93 -2.16 1.85 6.08
N HIS A 94 -2.96 2.91 6.16
CA HIS A 94 -3.12 3.71 7.38
C HIS A 94 -3.49 2.85 8.59
N LYS A 95 -4.49 1.97 8.46
CA LYS A 95 -4.86 1.04 9.54
C LYS A 95 -3.69 0.16 9.98
N LYS A 96 -2.92 -0.38 9.03
CA LYS A 96 -1.73 -1.19 9.33
C LYS A 96 -0.60 -0.39 9.97
N LEU A 97 -0.44 0.88 9.62
CA LEU A 97 0.52 1.77 10.26
C LEU A 97 0.10 2.08 11.70
N SER A 98 -1.18 2.32 11.96
CA SER A 98 -1.70 2.48 13.32
C SER A 98 -1.51 1.23 14.17
N ASP A 99 -1.69 0.03 13.60
CA ASP A 99 -1.38 -1.24 14.27
C ASP A 99 0.13 -1.35 14.61
N ARG A 100 1.02 -0.72 13.82
CA ARG A 100 2.47 -0.62 14.07
C ARG A 100 2.87 0.51 15.03
N GLY A 101 1.89 1.27 15.55
CA GLY A 101 2.13 2.36 16.51
C GLY A 101 2.32 3.75 15.89
N TRP A 102 2.09 3.92 14.60
CA TRP A 102 2.11 5.26 13.98
C TRP A 102 0.81 6.03 14.24
N ASP A 103 0.95 7.20 14.85
CA ASP A 103 -0.13 8.20 14.93
C ASP A 103 0.01 9.22 13.79
N VAL A 104 -0.63 8.92 12.65
CA VAL A 104 -0.57 9.75 11.45
C VAL A 104 -1.94 9.90 10.82
N SER A 105 -2.22 11.06 10.23
CA SER A 105 -3.46 11.28 9.50
C SER A 105 -3.47 10.52 8.17
N ILE A 106 -4.66 10.09 7.74
CA ILE A 106 -4.82 9.43 6.44
C ILE A 106 -4.38 10.32 5.27
N LYS A 107 -4.57 11.64 5.37
CA LYS A 107 -4.12 12.61 4.36
C LYS A 107 -2.60 12.64 4.23
N ARG A 108 -1.87 12.51 5.36
CA ARG A 108 -0.40 12.40 5.37
C ARG A 108 0.04 11.15 4.63
N VAL A 109 -0.59 10.01 4.90
CA VAL A 109 -0.34 8.74 4.19
C VAL A 109 -0.61 8.88 2.68
N GLN A 110 -1.77 9.44 2.30
CA GLN A 110 -2.11 9.68 0.88
C GLN A 110 -1.07 10.55 0.16
N ARG A 111 -0.63 11.64 0.80
CA ARG A 111 0.40 12.54 0.24
C ARG A 111 1.73 11.82 0.06
N LEU A 112 2.16 11.00 1.02
CA LEU A 112 3.39 10.23 0.92
C LEU A 112 3.30 9.12 -0.13
N MET A 113 2.17 8.42 -0.23
CA MET A 113 1.92 7.45 -1.29
C MET A 113 1.97 8.10 -2.69
N LYS A 114 1.37 9.29 -2.84
CA LYS A 114 1.46 10.07 -4.09
C LYS A 114 2.90 10.47 -4.41
N LYS A 115 3.69 10.86 -3.40
CA LYS A 115 5.11 11.20 -3.57
C LYS A 115 5.95 9.98 -4.00
N LEU A 116 5.58 8.78 -3.56
CA LEU A 116 6.21 7.51 -3.94
C LEU A 116 5.65 6.92 -5.24
N ASP A 117 4.65 7.56 -5.86
CA ASP A 117 3.94 7.09 -7.05
C ASP A 117 3.34 5.67 -6.89
N ILE A 118 2.80 5.37 -5.71
CA ILE A 118 2.16 4.08 -5.41
C ILE A 118 0.66 4.21 -5.17
N GLY A 119 -0.09 3.18 -5.58
CA GLY A 119 -1.53 3.11 -5.45
C GLY A 119 -2.05 1.68 -5.48
N SER A 120 -3.27 1.48 -4.98
CA SER A 120 -3.90 0.16 -4.92
C SER A 120 -4.06 -0.43 -6.33
N ILE A 121 -3.41 -1.55 -6.61
CA ILE A 121 -3.59 -2.30 -7.86
C ILE A 121 -4.75 -3.27 -7.67
N VAL A 122 -5.88 -2.97 -8.31
CA VAL A 122 -7.04 -3.87 -8.35
C VAL A 122 -7.10 -4.51 -9.73
N HIS A 123 -6.87 -5.82 -9.80
CA HIS A 123 -7.14 -6.56 -11.02
C HIS A 123 -8.65 -6.56 -11.28
N LYS A 124 -9.05 -6.15 -12.49
CA LYS A 124 -10.45 -6.30 -12.92
C LYS A 124 -10.80 -7.78 -12.87
N LYS A 125 -11.96 -8.12 -12.30
CA LYS A 125 -12.50 -9.48 -12.34
C LYS A 125 -12.51 -9.94 -13.80
N PHE A 126 -11.94 -11.11 -14.08
CA PHE A 126 -11.97 -11.71 -15.41
C PHE A 126 -13.43 -11.83 -15.86
N LYS A 127 -13.74 -11.28 -17.04
CA LYS A 127 -15.03 -11.45 -17.69
C LYS A 127 -14.82 -12.40 -18.85
N HIS A 128 -15.54 -13.51 -18.85
CA HIS A 128 -15.56 -14.42 -19.99
C HIS A 128 -16.18 -13.66 -21.19
N TYR A 129 -15.38 -13.42 -22.22
CA TYR A 129 -15.89 -12.91 -23.49
C TYR A 129 -16.18 -14.11 -24.39
N PRO A 130 -17.36 -14.23 -25.02
CA PRO A 130 -17.54 -15.22 -26.07
C PRO A 130 -16.50 -14.94 -27.16
N SER A 131 -15.70 -15.94 -27.51
CA SER A 131 -14.76 -15.81 -28.62
C SER A 131 -15.55 -15.60 -29.92
N LYS A 132 -15.04 -14.73 -30.81
CA LYS A 132 -15.60 -14.58 -32.17
C LYS A 132 -15.35 -15.81 -33.05
N SER A 133 -14.36 -16.62 -32.71
CA SER A 133 -14.13 -17.91 -33.35
C SER A 133 -14.90 -18.97 -32.58
N ASP A 134 -15.74 -19.70 -33.31
CA ASP A 134 -16.29 -20.97 -32.88
C ASP A 134 -15.14 -21.97 -32.75
N ASN A 135 -14.40 -21.91 -31.64
CA ASN A 135 -13.60 -23.07 -31.21
C ASN A 135 -14.54 -24.09 -30.55
N VAL A 136 -15.64 -24.40 -31.24
CA VAL A 136 -16.46 -25.55 -30.91
C VAL A 136 -15.76 -26.72 -31.57
N CYS A 137 -15.13 -27.56 -30.75
CA CYS A 137 -14.60 -28.83 -31.20
C CYS A 137 -15.79 -29.75 -31.53
N GLY A 138 -16.34 -29.62 -32.75
CA GLY A 138 -17.41 -30.45 -33.30
C GLY A 138 -18.75 -29.72 -33.52
N GLU A 139 -19.56 -30.27 -34.43
CA GLU A 139 -20.93 -29.81 -34.67
C GLU A 139 -21.82 -30.11 -33.44
N ASN A 140 -22.66 -29.16 -33.03
CA ASN A 140 -23.65 -29.40 -31.99
C ASN A 140 -24.83 -30.21 -32.55
N LEU A 141 -24.66 -31.53 -32.64
CA LEU A 141 -25.65 -32.48 -33.18
C LEU A 141 -27.01 -32.46 -32.46
N LEU A 142 -27.08 -31.91 -31.24
CA LEU A 142 -28.31 -31.84 -30.47
C LEU A 142 -29.13 -30.58 -30.75
N GLU A 143 -28.51 -29.45 -31.14
CA GLU A 143 -29.19 -28.15 -31.30
C GLU A 143 -30.12 -27.75 -30.12
N ARG A 144 -29.83 -28.24 -28.90
CA ARG A 144 -30.70 -28.12 -27.70
C ARG A 144 -32.07 -28.79 -27.83
N ASP A 145 -32.27 -29.67 -28.80
CA ASP A 145 -33.39 -30.59 -28.84
C ASP A 145 -33.11 -31.81 -27.95
N PHE A 146 -33.82 -31.87 -26.82
CA PHE A 146 -33.73 -32.96 -25.85
C PHE A 146 -34.85 -34.00 -26.01
N SER A 147 -35.70 -33.89 -27.04
CA SER A 147 -36.77 -34.85 -27.30
C SER A 147 -36.22 -36.21 -27.78
N THR A 148 -36.88 -37.29 -27.38
CA THR A 148 -36.48 -38.67 -27.73
C THR A 148 -37.72 -39.52 -28.00
N THR A 149 -37.63 -40.43 -28.98
CA THR A 149 -38.71 -41.36 -29.35
C THR A 149 -38.46 -42.76 -28.84
N SER A 150 -37.20 -43.13 -28.59
CA SER A 150 -36.81 -44.42 -28.02
C SER A 150 -35.64 -44.31 -27.04
N VAL A 151 -35.45 -45.38 -26.27
CA VAL A 151 -34.33 -45.53 -25.33
C VAL A 151 -33.00 -45.44 -26.09
N ASN A 152 -31.94 -44.96 -25.42
CA ASN A 152 -30.56 -44.86 -25.91
C ASN A 152 -30.27 -43.87 -27.06
N GLN A 153 -31.19 -42.96 -27.40
CA GLN A 153 -30.96 -41.98 -28.48
C GLN A 153 -30.10 -40.78 -28.06
N LYS A 154 -30.34 -40.26 -26.85
CA LYS A 154 -29.67 -39.06 -26.35
C LYS A 154 -29.36 -39.23 -24.87
N TRP A 155 -28.12 -38.93 -24.49
CA TRP A 155 -27.60 -39.07 -23.13
C TRP A 155 -26.96 -37.75 -22.71
N VAL A 156 -27.17 -37.38 -21.45
CA VAL A 156 -26.53 -36.22 -20.84
C VAL A 156 -25.63 -36.71 -19.71
N SER A 157 -24.42 -36.16 -19.65
CA SER A 157 -23.48 -36.44 -18.58
C SER A 157 -22.99 -35.15 -17.94
N ASP A 158 -22.79 -35.18 -16.64
CA ASP A 158 -22.13 -34.12 -15.89
C ASP A 158 -21.06 -34.70 -14.97
N ILE A 159 -19.97 -33.95 -14.77
CA ILE A 159 -18.92 -34.28 -13.81
C ILE A 159 -18.92 -33.21 -12.73
N THR A 160 -19.24 -33.64 -11.51
CA THR A 160 -19.26 -32.79 -10.32
C THR A 160 -18.08 -33.13 -9.41
N TYR A 161 -17.44 -32.10 -8.86
CA TYR A 161 -16.32 -32.23 -7.93
C TYR A 161 -16.84 -32.15 -6.51
N ILE A 162 -16.59 -33.18 -5.72
CA ILE A 162 -17.07 -33.29 -4.34
C ILE A 162 -15.88 -33.44 -3.43
N TYR A 163 -15.75 -32.56 -2.44
CA TYR A 163 -14.70 -32.65 -1.44
C TYR A 163 -15.14 -33.53 -0.26
N THR A 164 -14.34 -34.53 0.08
CA THR A 164 -14.55 -35.41 1.23
C THR A 164 -13.47 -35.19 2.28
N ILE A 165 -13.83 -35.33 3.56
CA ILE A 165 -12.89 -35.09 4.68
C ILE A 165 -11.80 -36.17 4.74
N GLN A 166 -12.10 -37.39 4.28
CA GLN A 166 -11.17 -38.53 4.34
C GLN A 166 -10.27 -38.63 3.10
N ASP A 167 -10.83 -38.47 1.90
CA ASP A 167 -10.13 -38.78 0.64
C ASP A 167 -9.83 -37.54 -0.21
N GLY A 168 -10.24 -36.35 0.22
CA GLY A 168 -10.02 -35.10 -0.50
C GLY A 168 -10.96 -34.94 -1.71
N TRP A 169 -10.44 -34.42 -2.83
CA TRP A 169 -11.23 -34.13 -4.02
C TRP A 169 -11.62 -35.40 -4.79
N CYS A 170 -12.92 -35.69 -4.83
CA CYS A 170 -13.51 -36.79 -5.57
C CYS A 170 -14.25 -36.28 -6.81
N TYR A 171 -14.30 -37.12 -7.85
CA TYR A 171 -14.93 -36.82 -9.14
C TYR A 171 -16.16 -37.71 -9.29
N LEU A 172 -17.35 -37.12 -9.22
CA LEU A 172 -18.61 -37.82 -9.47
C LEU A 172 -18.99 -37.62 -10.94
N ALA A 173 -18.96 -38.70 -11.71
CA ALA A 173 -19.51 -38.72 -13.07
C ALA A 173 -20.93 -39.30 -13.02
N SER A 174 -21.87 -38.59 -13.61
CA SER A 174 -23.27 -39.01 -13.73
C SER A 174 -23.69 -39.09 -15.18
N PHE A 175 -24.57 -40.05 -15.51
CA PHE A 175 -25.10 -40.25 -16.85
C PHE A 175 -26.62 -40.43 -16.77
N VAL A 176 -27.37 -39.70 -17.59
CA VAL A 176 -28.83 -39.74 -17.64
C VAL A 176 -29.29 -39.91 -19.08
N GLY A 177 -30.16 -40.89 -19.32
CA GLY A 177 -30.84 -41.07 -20.60
C GLY A 177 -32.07 -40.17 -20.71
N LEU A 178 -32.21 -39.41 -21.81
CA LEU A 178 -33.29 -38.42 -21.95
C LEU A 178 -34.68 -39.02 -22.22
N TYR A 179 -34.77 -40.32 -22.53
CA TYR A 179 -36.03 -41.01 -22.80
C TYR A 179 -36.92 -41.15 -21.56
N GLU A 180 -36.33 -41.46 -20.41
CA GLU A 180 -37.09 -41.69 -19.19
C GLU A 180 -37.46 -40.37 -18.49
N SER A 181 -36.57 -39.37 -18.57
CA SER A 181 -36.81 -38.04 -18.03
C SER A 181 -37.93 -37.28 -18.76
N SER A 182 -38.09 -37.49 -20.07
CA SER A 182 -39.17 -36.85 -20.85
C SER A 182 -40.57 -37.36 -20.47
N LYS A 183 -40.71 -38.62 -20.04
CA LYS A 183 -42.00 -39.17 -19.58
C LYS A 183 -42.41 -38.63 -18.19
N SER A 184 -41.45 -38.35 -17.32
CA SER A 184 -41.72 -37.84 -15.97
C SER A 184 -42.26 -36.40 -15.97
N SER A 185 -41.97 -35.61 -17.01
CA SER A 185 -42.49 -34.23 -17.17
C SER A 185 -43.98 -34.16 -17.58
N TYR A 186 -44.60 -35.28 -17.99
CA TYR A 186 -46.01 -35.33 -18.39
C TYR A 186 -46.96 -35.88 -17.32
N LEU A 187 -46.48 -36.05 -16.07
CA LEU A 187 -47.26 -36.60 -14.95
C LEU A 187 -47.49 -35.61 -13.78
N ASN A 188 -47.51 -34.30 -14.05
CA ASN A 188 -48.04 -33.30 -13.11
C ASN A 188 -49.17 -32.50 -13.75
#